data_AF-A0A938GNK7-F1
#
_entry.id   AF-A0A938GNK7-F1
#
_cell.length_a   1.000
_cell.length_b   1.000
_cell.length_c   1.000
_cell.angle_alpha   90.00
_cell.angle_beta   90.00
_cell.angle_gamma   90.00
#
_symmetry.space_group_name_H-M   'P 1'
#
loop_
_entity.id
_entity.type
_entity.pdbx_description
1 polymer ?
#
loop_
_entity_poly.entity_id
_entity_poly.type
_entity_poly.pdbx_seq_one_letter_code
_entity_poly.pdbx_strand_id
1 'polypeptide(L)'
;MNRSHTSSSRAFTLSELVVVIATVALMIVLAGLFLQDRTKTRDRAARISCVGTLMNINLAFRIWSNDHNERFPWQVSEAEGGTLPNDTPIGSVFGSLGDVYSCLSNELTLPNVLVCPDDST
;
A
#
# COMPACT_ATOMS: atom_id res chain seq x y z
N MET A 1 -35.79 -6.98 57.59
CA MET A 1 -35.89 -8.23 56.80
C MET A 1 -34.76 -8.25 55.78
N ASN A 2 -33.72 -9.08 55.99
CA ASN A 2 -32.68 -9.34 54.98
C ASN A 2 -33.00 -10.67 54.30
N ARG A 3 -33.29 -10.63 53.00
CA ARG A 3 -33.43 -11.84 52.17
C ARG A 3 -32.05 -12.22 51.66
N SER A 4 -31.52 -13.33 52.14
CA SER A 4 -30.31 -13.97 51.62
C SER A 4 -30.62 -14.62 50.27
N HIS A 5 -30.05 -14.08 49.19
CA HIS A 5 -30.04 -14.72 47.87
C HIS A 5 -29.10 -15.92 47.91
N THR A 6 -29.63 -17.14 47.93
CA THR A 6 -28.86 -18.36 47.64
C THR A 6 -28.66 -18.45 46.13
N SER A 7 -27.45 -18.12 45.69
CA SER A 7 -27.03 -18.33 44.30
C SER A 7 -26.91 -19.84 44.05
N SER A 8 -27.83 -20.38 43.25
CA SER A 8 -27.75 -21.75 42.74
C SER A 8 -26.64 -21.82 41.68
N SER A 9 -25.51 -22.41 42.05
CA SER A 9 -24.43 -22.73 41.12
C SER A 9 -24.90 -23.84 40.18
N ARG A 10 -25.21 -23.48 38.93
CA ARG A 10 -25.43 -24.45 37.85
C ARG A 10 -24.10 -25.11 37.51
N ALA A 11 -24.00 -26.42 37.75
CA ALA A 11 -22.89 -27.23 37.26
C ALA A 11 -23.07 -27.44 35.74
N PHE A 12 -21.99 -27.26 34.98
CA PHE A 12 -21.99 -27.45 33.53
C PHE A 12 -22.34 -28.89 33.15
N THR A 13 -23.14 -29.06 32.10
CA THR A 13 -23.40 -30.39 31.54
C THR A 13 -22.20 -30.85 30.70
N LEU A 14 -21.98 -32.17 30.62
CA LEU A 14 -20.87 -32.75 29.85
C LEU A 14 -20.96 -32.36 28.36
N SER A 15 -22.17 -32.27 27.80
CA SER A 15 -22.41 -31.85 26.43
C SER A 15 -22.04 -30.39 26.17
N GLU A 16 -22.33 -29.48 27.11
CA GLU A 16 -21.96 -28.06 26.96
C GLU A 16 -20.44 -27.88 26.98
N LEU A 17 -19.72 -28.59 27.85
CA LEU A 17 -18.26 -28.54 27.90
C LEU A 17 -17.63 -29.05 26.60
N VAL A 18 -18.16 -30.14 26.04
CA VAL A 18 -17.66 -30.73 24.77
C VAL A 18 -17.85 -29.76 23.59
N VAL A 19 -18.99 -29.07 23.50
CA VAL A 19 -19.23 -28.08 22.43
C VAL A 19 -18.27 -26.90 22.52
N VAL A 20 -17.97 -26.42 23.72
CA VAL A 20 -17.02 -25.31 23.92
C VAL A 20 -15.61 -25.73 23.50
N ILE A 21 -15.16 -26.92 23.90
CA ILE A 21 -13.84 -27.42 23.50
C ILE A 21 -13.78 -27.62 21.98
N ALA A 22 -14.83 -28.15 21.37
CA ALA A 22 -14.90 -28.35 19.92
C ALA A 22 -14.82 -27.01 19.14
N THR A 23 -15.56 -25.99 19.57
CA THR A 23 -15.55 -24.68 18.90
C THR A 23 -14.22 -23.94 19.08
N VAL A 24 -13.62 -24.00 20.27
CA VAL A 24 -12.28 -23.42 20.52
C VAL A 24 -11.21 -24.16 19.71
N ALA A 25 -11.21 -25.50 19.70
CA ALA A 25 -10.25 -26.29 18.93
C ALA A 25 -10.36 -25.99 17.42
N LEU A 26 -11.59 -25.91 16.90
CA LEU A 26 -11.84 -25.55 15.51
C LEU A 26 -11.29 -24.14 15.18
N MET A 27 -11.55 -23.16 16.03
CA MET A 27 -11.04 -21.79 15.85
C MET A 27 -9.51 -21.73 15.82
N ILE A 28 -8.82 -22.48 16.71
CA ILE A 28 -7.35 -22.52 16.75
C ILE A 28 -6.77 -23.10 15.45
N VAL A 29 -7.36 -24.18 14.94
CA VAL A 29 -6.90 -24.81 13.69
C VAL A 29 -7.08 -23.85 12.51
N LEU A 30 -8.24 -23.22 12.38
CA LEU A 30 -8.50 -22.28 11.30
C LEU A 30 -7.56 -21.07 11.39
N ALA A 31 -7.35 -20.49 12.58
CA ALA A 31 -6.42 -19.40 12.79
C ALA A 31 -4.95 -19.78 12.48
N GLY A 32 -4.55 -21.02 12.78
CA GLY A 32 -3.21 -21.55 12.49
C GLY A 32 -2.93 -21.73 11.00
N LEU A 33 -3.93 -22.09 10.20
CA LEU A 33 -3.79 -22.26 8.75
C LEU A 33 -3.57 -20.92 8.01
N PHE A 34 -4.01 -19.79 8.57
CA PHE A 34 -3.76 -18.45 8.01
C PHE A 34 -2.31 -17.94 8.22
N LEU A 35 -1.48 -18.65 9.01
CA LEU A 35 -0.08 -18.27 9.27
C LEU A 35 0.94 -19.04 8.41
N GLN A 36 0.52 -20.13 7.76
CA GLN A 36 1.46 -21.06 7.11
C GLN A 36 2.00 -20.59 5.74
N ASP A 37 1.52 -19.47 5.19
CA ASP A 37 1.96 -18.96 3.87
C ASP A 37 2.37 -17.48 3.87
N ARG A 38 2.69 -16.92 5.04
CA ARG A 38 2.99 -15.48 5.22
C ARG A 38 4.31 -15.02 4.58
N THR A 39 5.21 -15.92 4.18
CA THR A 39 6.51 -15.54 3.59
C THR A 39 6.40 -15.32 2.09
N LYS A 40 5.84 -16.28 1.34
CA LYS A 40 5.64 -16.16 -0.13
C LYS A 40 4.55 -15.15 -0.50
N THR A 41 3.52 -15.00 0.33
CA THR A 41 2.51 -13.95 0.11
C THR A 41 3.02 -12.55 0.42
N ARG A 42 3.98 -12.38 1.34
CA ARG A 42 4.58 -11.06 1.62
C ARG A 42 5.31 -10.53 0.40
N ASP A 43 6.10 -11.36 -0.27
CA ASP A 43 6.86 -10.94 -1.45
C ASP A 43 5.91 -10.62 -2.62
N ARG A 44 4.83 -11.41 -2.78
CA ARG A 44 3.78 -11.12 -3.76
C ARG A 44 3.01 -9.82 -3.42
N ALA A 45 2.71 -9.58 -2.15
CA ALA A 45 2.02 -8.38 -1.68
C ALA A 45 2.90 -7.12 -1.84
N ALA A 46 4.20 -7.22 -1.54
CA ALA A 46 5.17 -6.15 -1.77
C ALA A 46 5.25 -5.77 -3.25
N ARG A 47 5.31 -6.78 -4.13
CA ARG A 47 5.27 -6.54 -5.59
C ARG A 47 3.98 -5.87 -6.05
N ILE A 48 2.82 -6.32 -5.55
CA ILE A 48 1.52 -5.70 -5.87
C ILE A 48 1.50 -4.24 -5.41
N SER A 49 2.02 -3.96 -4.21
CA SER A 49 2.17 -2.58 -3.72
C SER A 49 3.04 -1.75 -4.66
N CYS A 50 4.20 -2.27 -5.07
CA CYS A 50 5.08 -1.59 -6.03
C CYS A 50 4.39 -1.27 -7.36
N VAL A 51 3.63 -2.21 -7.92
CA VAL A 51 2.89 -1.97 -9.17
C VAL A 51 1.83 -0.88 -8.98
N GLY A 52 1.10 -0.90 -7.86
CA GLY A 52 0.13 0.15 -7.53
C GLY A 52 0.80 1.53 -7.40
N THR A 53 1.95 1.57 -6.76
CA THR A 53 2.81 2.75 -6.66
C THR A 53 3.22 3.28 -8.04
N LEU A 54 3.66 2.42 -8.95
CA LEU A 54 3.97 2.80 -10.35
C LEU A 54 2.75 3.31 -11.12
N MET A 55 1.57 2.72 -10.90
CA MET A 55 0.33 3.20 -11.54
C MET A 55 -0.02 4.61 -11.10
N ASN A 56 0.16 4.94 -9.82
CA ASN A 56 -0.04 6.29 -9.30
C ASN A 56 0.93 7.30 -9.92
N ILE A 57 2.21 6.93 -10.07
CA ILE A 57 3.20 7.76 -10.76
C ILE A 57 2.78 8.00 -12.22
N ASN A 58 2.39 6.95 -12.95
CA ASN A 58 1.93 7.08 -14.33
C ASN A 58 0.67 7.95 -14.45
N LEU A 59 -0.23 7.89 -13.47
CA LEU A 59 -1.39 8.79 -13.43
C LEU A 59 -0.94 10.25 -13.27
N ALA A 60 -0.01 10.53 -12.36
CA ALA A 60 0.55 11.88 -12.17
C ALA A 60 1.20 12.43 -13.46
N PHE A 61 1.94 11.60 -14.21
CA PHE A 61 2.46 11.99 -15.53
C PHE A 61 1.38 12.37 -16.52
N ARG A 62 0.25 11.66 -16.52
CA ARG A 62 -0.87 11.93 -17.44
C ARG A 62 -1.61 13.21 -17.06
N ILE A 63 -1.82 13.44 -15.76
CA ILE A 63 -2.47 14.66 -15.28
C ILE A 63 -1.59 15.87 -15.63
N TRP A 64 -0.30 15.81 -15.29
CA TRP A 64 0.65 16.87 -15.64
C TRP A 64 0.68 17.15 -17.15
N SER A 65 0.71 16.09 -17.97
CA SER A 65 0.75 16.21 -19.42
C SER A 65 -0.51 16.84 -20.01
N ASN A 66 -1.68 16.54 -19.44
CA ASN A 66 -2.94 17.16 -19.83
C ASN A 66 -2.91 18.69 -19.65
N ASP A 67 -2.22 19.17 -18.61
CA ASP A 67 -2.11 20.60 -18.32
C ASP A 67 -1.01 21.29 -19.14
N HIS A 68 -0.11 20.52 -19.77
CA HIS A 68 1.04 21.02 -20.54
C HIS A 68 0.98 20.61 -22.02
N ASN A 69 -0.18 20.74 -22.67
CA ASN A 69 -0.38 20.49 -24.10
C ASN A 69 0.07 19.09 -24.56
N GLU A 70 -0.25 18.05 -23.79
CA GLU A 70 0.13 16.65 -24.04
C GLU A 70 1.65 16.41 -24.13
N ARG A 71 2.43 17.34 -23.60
CA ARG A 71 3.88 17.18 -23.46
C ARG A 71 4.20 16.59 -22.11
N PHE A 72 5.30 15.87 -22.04
CA PHE A 72 5.86 15.41 -20.78
C PHE A 72 6.90 16.40 -20.24
N PRO A 73 7.26 16.33 -18.95
CA PRO A 73 8.16 17.31 -18.32
C PRO A 73 9.49 17.47 -19.06
N TRP A 74 10.05 16.39 -19.61
CA TRP A 74 11.30 16.41 -20.38
C TRP A 74 11.18 17.05 -21.77
N GLN A 75 9.99 17.46 -22.19
CA GLN A 75 9.73 18.14 -23.47
C GLN A 75 9.39 19.62 -23.28
N VAL A 76 9.29 20.09 -22.03
CA VAL A 76 8.93 21.46 -21.66
C VAL A 76 10.15 22.12 -21.02
N SER A 77 10.45 23.35 -21.40
CA SER A 77 11.61 24.09 -20.87
C SER A 77 11.48 24.33 -19.37
N GLU A 78 12.60 24.40 -18.66
CA GLU A 78 12.61 24.81 -17.24
C GLU A 78 11.95 26.17 -17.01
N ALA A 79 12.07 27.09 -17.99
CA ALA A 79 11.41 28.40 -17.95
C ALA A 79 9.87 28.31 -17.97
N GLU A 80 9.32 27.22 -18.50
CA GLU A 80 7.89 26.93 -18.57
C GLU A 80 7.44 25.93 -17.50
N GLY A 81 8.31 25.59 -16.54
CA GLY A 81 8.01 24.65 -15.44
C GLY A 81 8.25 23.17 -15.76
N GLY A 82 8.89 22.87 -16.91
CA GLY A 82 9.34 21.52 -17.25
C GLY A 82 10.77 21.23 -16.78
N THR A 83 11.39 20.20 -17.37
CA THR A 83 12.75 19.76 -17.04
C THR A 83 13.69 19.72 -18.23
N LEU A 84 13.29 20.31 -19.37
CA LEU A 84 14.17 20.42 -20.54
C LEU A 84 15.18 21.54 -20.26
N PRO A 85 16.49 21.22 -20.16
CA PRO A 85 17.51 22.23 -19.95
C PRO A 85 17.58 23.20 -21.13
N ASN A 86 17.75 24.49 -20.85
CA ASN A 86 17.77 25.54 -21.87
C ASN A 86 18.96 25.43 -22.86
N ASP A 87 20.01 24.68 -22.50
CA ASP A 87 21.27 24.55 -23.26
C ASP A 87 21.44 23.19 -23.96
N THR A 88 20.42 22.32 -23.99
CA THR A 88 20.54 20.99 -24.60
C THR A 88 19.51 20.73 -25.71
N PRO A 89 19.89 20.05 -26.81
CA PRO A 89 18.94 19.72 -27.87
C PRO A 89 17.76 18.89 -27.34
N ILE A 90 16.56 19.16 -27.85
CA ILE A 90 15.34 18.39 -27.54
C ILE A 90 15.65 16.89 -27.78
N GLY A 91 15.72 16.11 -26.70
CA GLY A 91 16.01 14.66 -26.76
C GLY A 91 17.33 14.22 -26.12
N SER A 92 18.19 15.12 -25.64
CA SER A 92 19.35 14.74 -24.84
C SER A 92 19.00 14.72 -23.36
N VAL A 93 18.87 13.50 -22.84
CA VAL A 93 18.91 13.13 -21.42
C VAL A 93 17.75 13.70 -20.60
N PHE A 94 16.91 12.80 -20.08
CA PHE A 94 16.05 13.11 -18.94
C PHE A 94 16.94 13.85 -17.93
N GLY A 95 16.53 15.04 -17.45
CA GLY A 95 17.18 15.66 -16.30
C GLY A 95 17.32 14.66 -15.15
N SER A 96 17.95 15.06 -14.04
CA SER A 96 17.98 14.17 -12.88
C SER A 96 16.56 13.66 -12.61
N LEU A 97 16.37 12.35 -12.41
CA LEU A 97 15.04 11.78 -12.17
C LEU A 97 14.32 12.55 -11.04
N GLY A 98 15.09 13.06 -10.08
CA GLY A 98 14.60 13.95 -9.03
C GLY A 98 13.92 15.22 -9.56
N ASP A 99 14.44 15.86 -10.61
CA ASP A 99 13.87 17.08 -11.18
C ASP A 99 12.51 16.78 -11.81
N VAL A 100 12.41 15.66 -12.55
CA VAL A 100 11.15 15.21 -13.15
C VAL A 100 10.09 14.93 -12.08
N TYR A 101 10.45 14.19 -11.03
CA TYR A 101 9.53 13.93 -9.92
C TYR A 101 9.19 15.20 -9.13
N SER A 102 10.09 16.18 -9.07
CA SER A 102 9.82 17.47 -8.44
C SER A 102 8.77 18.27 -9.22
N CYS A 103 8.81 18.28 -10.56
CA CYS A 103 7.77 18.89 -11.39
C CYS A 103 6.40 18.24 -11.20
N LEU A 104 6.39 16.92 -11.00
CA LEU A 104 5.17 16.15 -10.72
C LEU A 104 4.71 16.21 -9.27
N SER A 105 5.47 16.83 -8.36
CA SER A 105 5.19 16.77 -6.91
C SER A 105 3.80 17.29 -6.54
N ASN A 106 3.23 18.18 -7.34
CA ASN A 106 1.86 18.68 -7.16
C ASN A 106 0.78 17.65 -7.53
N GLU A 107 1.09 16.72 -8.44
CA GLU A 107 0.18 15.68 -8.94
C GLU A 107 0.35 14.35 -8.19
N LEU A 108 1.45 14.20 -7.45
CA LEU A 108 1.72 13.04 -6.61
C LEU A 108 0.97 13.19 -5.29
N THR A 109 0.04 12.27 -5.01
CA THR A 109 -0.77 12.31 -3.78
C THR A 109 0.08 12.35 -2.51
N LEU A 110 1.21 11.63 -2.48
CA LEU A 110 2.12 11.52 -1.34
C LEU A 110 3.56 11.23 -1.82
N PRO A 111 4.61 11.70 -1.11
CA PRO A 111 6.01 11.46 -1.49
C PRO A 111 6.48 10.01 -1.25
N ASN A 112 5.77 9.24 -0.41
CA ASN A 112 6.09 7.82 -0.18
C ASN A 112 5.77 6.92 -1.38
N VAL A 113 5.11 7.45 -2.40
CA VAL A 113 4.83 6.74 -3.66
C VAL A 113 6.07 6.61 -4.55
N LEU A 114 7.23 7.17 -4.19
CA LEU A 114 8.46 6.97 -4.95
C LEU A 114 9.29 5.79 -4.44
N VAL A 115 8.91 5.21 -3.31
CA VAL A 115 9.68 4.15 -2.64
C VAL A 115 8.95 2.82 -2.75
N CYS A 116 9.65 1.83 -3.29
CA CYS A 116 9.19 0.47 -3.36
C CYS A 116 9.67 -0.32 -2.13
N PRO A 117 8.78 -1.00 -1.38
CA PRO A 117 9.18 -1.80 -0.22
C PRO A 117 10.00 -3.06 -0.59
N ASP A 118 10.02 -3.43 -1.87
CA ASP A 118 10.83 -4.53 -2.42
C ASP A 118 12.17 -4.04 -3.00
N ASP A 119 12.38 -2.72 -3.06
CA ASP A 119 13.65 -2.15 -3.52
C ASP A 119 14.70 -2.42 -2.44
N SER A 120 15.62 -3.33 -2.73
CA SER A 120 16.65 -3.74 -1.79
C SER A 120 17.64 -2.59 -1.57
N THR A 121 17.63 -1.99 -0.37
CA THR A 121 18.76 -1.21 0.15
C THR A 121 19.97 -2.08 0.38
#